data_AF-A0A3S0H0C7-F1
#
_entry.id   AF-A0A3S0H0C7-F1
#
_cell.length_a   1.000
_cell.length_b   1.000
_cell.length_c   1.000
_cell.angle_alpha   90.00
_cell.angle_beta   90.00
_cell.angle_gamma   90.00
#
_symmetry.space_group_name_H-M   'P 1'
#
loop_
_entity.id
_entity.type
_entity.pdbx_description
1 polymer ?
#
loop_
_entity_poly.entity_id
_entity_poly.type
_entity_poly.pdbx_seq_one_letter_code
_entity_poly.pdbx_strand_id
1 'polypeptide(L)' 'QFALMSEALVRLGEPCRSLLEGFYLLDKSMQRRTAEHGDTNADNAKNQKYKCLVCLKKLFFTQYKEEPLP' A
#
# COMPACT_ATOMS: atom_id res chain seq x y z
N GLN A 1 6.22 -6.17 15.46
CA GLN A 1 5.15 -5.76 14.54
C GLN A 1 5.65 -5.13 13.23
N PHE A 2 6.70 -4.29 13.22
CA PHE A 2 7.27 -3.72 11.98
C PHE A 2 7.74 -4.77 10.94
N ALA A 3 8.33 -5.88 11.38
CA ALA A 3 8.78 -6.96 10.48
C ALA A 3 7.62 -7.56 9.65
N LEU A 4 6.46 -7.79 10.27
CA LEU A 4 5.27 -8.32 9.59
C LEU A 4 4.74 -7.36 8.53
N MET A 5 4.76 -6.06 8.80
CA MET A 5 4.37 -5.04 7.82
C MET A 5 5.35 -5.00 6.64
N SER A 6 6.65 -5.08 6.93
CA SER A 6 7.69 -5.14 5.90
C SER A 6 7.53 -6.38 5.01
N GLU A 7 7.29 -7.55 5.60
CA GLU A 7 7.04 -8.79 4.84
C GLU A 7 5.73 -8.73 4.03
N ALA A 8 4.68 -8.13 4.58
CA ALA A 8 3.43 -7.92 3.86
C ALA A 8 3.61 -6.97 2.68
N LEU A 9 4.42 -5.92 2.80
CA LEU A 9 4.78 -5.01 1.71
C LEU A 9 5.62 -5.70 0.63
N VAL A 10 6.58 -6.55 1.02
CA VAL A 10 7.35 -7.36 0.06
C VAL A 10 6.44 -8.29 -0.72
N ARG A 11 5.48 -8.96 -0.05
CA ARG A 11 4.49 -9.82 -0.69
C ARG A 11 3.47 -9.08 -1.54
N LEU A 12 3.18 -7.82 -1.23
CA LEU A 12 2.25 -6.99 -2.00
C LEU A 12 2.75 -6.78 -3.43
N GLY A 13 4.07 -6.70 -3.63
CA GLY A 13 4.69 -6.58 -4.94
C GLY A 13 4.42 -5.25 -5.65
N GLU A 14 5.03 -5.08 -6.82
CA GLU A 14 4.82 -3.91 -7.68
C GLU A 14 3.56 -4.09 -8.55
N PRO A 15 2.79 -3.02 -8.84
CA PRO A 15 3.10 -1.60 -8.62
C PRO A 15 2.61 -1.05 -7.26
N CYS A 16 2.00 -1.89 -6.41
CA CYS A 16 1.34 -1.47 -5.17
C CYS A 16 2.30 -1.15 -4.02
N ARG A 17 3.41 -1.89 -3.89
CA ARG A 17 4.43 -1.66 -2.88
C ARG A 17 5.05 -0.28 -3.05
N SER A 18 5.64 0.00 -4.22
CA SER A 18 6.15 1.34 -4.48
C SER A 18 5.06 2.36 -4.27
N LEU A 19 3.81 2.13 -4.72
CA LEU A 19 2.66 3.03 -4.53
C LEU A 19 2.54 3.50 -3.07
N LEU A 20 2.43 2.55 -2.14
CA LEU A 20 2.24 2.80 -0.72
C LEU A 20 3.49 3.38 -0.04
N GLU A 21 4.68 2.89 -0.39
CA GLU A 21 5.95 3.45 0.12
C GLU A 21 6.06 4.95 -0.23
N GLY A 22 5.72 5.32 -1.45
CA GLY A 22 5.72 6.74 -1.87
C GLY A 22 4.73 7.62 -1.09
N PHE A 23 3.61 7.05 -0.63
CA PHE A 23 2.60 7.79 0.14
C PHE A 23 2.90 7.87 1.63
N TYR A 24 3.39 6.78 2.23
CA TYR A 24 3.52 6.66 3.68
C TYR A 24 4.95 6.81 4.19
N LEU A 25 5.97 6.63 3.35
CA LEU A 25 7.38 6.74 3.72
C LEU A 25 8.06 7.98 3.13
N LEU A 26 7.69 8.36 1.90
CA LEU A 26 8.34 9.46 1.18
C LEU A 26 7.51 10.75 1.13
N ASP A 27 6.30 10.75 1.72
CA ASP A 27 5.34 11.87 1.73
C ASP A 27 5.21 12.58 0.36
N LYS A 28 5.31 11.80 -0.72
CA LYS A 28 5.19 12.36 -2.08
C LYS A 28 3.73 12.75 -2.30
N SER A 29 3.52 13.98 -2.76
CA SER A 29 2.18 14.45 -3.09
C SER A 29 1.50 13.53 -4.11
N MET A 30 0.19 13.29 -3.90
CA MET A 30 -0.66 12.48 -4.80
C MET A 30 -0.43 12.78 -6.28
N GLN A 31 -0.23 14.06 -6.62
CA GLN A 31 -0.06 14.56 -7.98
C GLN A 31 1.21 14.05 -8.67
N ARG A 32 2.37 14.01 -7.97
CA ARG A 32 3.60 13.44 -8.53
C ARG A 32 3.47 11.94 -8.77
N ARG A 33 2.68 11.26 -7.96
CA ARG A 33 2.50 9.81 -7.99
C ARG A 33 1.56 9.36 -9.10
N THR A 34 0.47 10.09 -9.34
CA THR A 34 -0.40 9.90 -10.53
C THR A 34 0.42 9.93 -11.82
N ALA A 35 1.34 10.89 -11.93
CA ALA A 35 2.19 11.04 -13.10
C ALA A 35 3.20 9.90 -13.25
N GLU A 36 3.77 9.40 -12.14
CA GLU A 36 4.71 8.26 -12.13
C GLU A 36 4.02 6.92 -12.48
N HIS A 37 2.74 6.73 -12.12
CA HIS A 37 2.02 5.46 -12.31
C HIS A 37 1.20 5.36 -13.62
N GLY A 38 1.20 6.41 -14.44
CA GLY A 38 0.45 6.43 -15.71
C GLY A 38 -1.05 6.68 -15.58
N ASP A 39 -1.53 6.99 -14.37
CA ASP A 39 -2.91 7.37 -14.12
C ASP A 39 -3.08 8.86 -14.41
N THR A 40 -3.67 9.19 -15.56
CA THR A 40 -4.00 10.56 -15.97
C THR A 40 -5.04 11.24 -15.04
N ASN A 41 -5.69 10.48 -14.17
CA ASN A 41 -6.74 10.97 -13.27
C ASN A 41 -6.42 10.69 -11.79
N ALA A 42 -6.44 11.75 -10.98
CA ALA A 42 -6.25 11.70 -9.53
C ALA A 42 -7.22 10.74 -8.82
N ASP A 43 -8.45 10.59 -9.33
CA ASP A 43 -9.42 9.67 -8.74
C ASP A 43 -9.09 8.20 -9.04
N ASN A 44 -8.48 7.91 -10.19
CA ASN A 44 -8.03 6.56 -10.49
C ASN A 44 -6.86 6.15 -9.58
N ALA A 45 -5.93 7.08 -9.33
CA ALA A 45 -4.84 6.86 -8.38
C ALA A 45 -5.32 6.68 -6.93
N LYS A 46 -6.36 7.41 -6.49
CA LYS A 46 -6.99 7.17 -5.17
C LYS A 46 -7.59 5.77 -5.09
N ASN A 47 -8.34 5.36 -6.11
CA ASN A 47 -8.93 4.03 -6.18
C ASN A 47 -7.85 2.94 -6.19
N GLN A 48 -6.76 3.14 -6.93
CA GLN A 48 -5.63 2.21 -6.97
C GLN A 48 -4.92 2.13 -5.62
N LYS A 49 -4.66 3.27 -4.96
CA LYS A 49 -4.12 3.32 -3.58
C LYS A 49 -5.01 2.54 -2.62
N TYR A 50 -6.33 2.75 -2.68
CA TYR A 50 -7.27 2.04 -1.82
C TYR A 50 -7.24 0.52 -2.07
N LYS A 51 -7.22 0.07 -3.34
CA LYS A 51 -7.08 -1.34 -3.70
C LYS A 51 -5.79 -1.93 -3.14
N CYS A 52 -4.66 -1.25 -3.32
CA CYS A 52 -3.37 -1.68 -2.78
C CYS A 52 -3.38 -1.77 -1.25
N LEU A 53 -4.01 -0.82 -0.55
CA LEU A 53 -4.19 -0.85 0.91
C LEU A 53 -5.02 -2.03 1.37
N VAL A 54 -6.12 -2.34 0.69
CA VAL A 54 -6.98 -3.49 1.02
C VAL A 54 -6.21 -4.80 0.81
N CYS A 55 -5.42 -4.92 -0.26
CA CYS A 55 -4.56 -6.07 -0.47
C CYS A 55 -3.48 -6.20 0.62
N LEU A 56 -2.81 -5.10 0.98
CA LEU A 56 -1.84 -5.09 2.06
C LEU A 56 -2.47 -5.52 3.39
N LYS A 57 -3.66 -5.00 3.68
CA LYS A 57 -4.44 -5.37 4.86
C LYS A 57 -4.70 -6.88 4.87
N LYS A 58 -5.20 -7.45 3.77
CA LYS A 58 -5.42 -8.91 3.66
C LYS A 58 -4.13 -9.69 3.90
N LEU A 59 -3.03 -9.32 3.23
CA LEU A 59 -1.74 -10.01 3.37
C LEU A 59 -1.17 -9.93 4.79
N PHE A 60 -1.34 -8.78 5.45
CA PHE A 60 -0.95 -8.58 6.83
C PHE A 60 -1.79 -9.47 7.75
N PHE A 61 -3.12 -9.41 7.66
CA PHE A 61 -4.02 -10.18 8.53
C PHE A 61 -4.03 -11.70 8.25
N THR A 62 -3.68 -12.15 7.04
CA THR A 62 -3.47 -13.58 6.77
C THR A 62 -2.27 -14.13 7.56
N GLN A 63 -1.26 -13.31 7.82
CA GLN A 63 -0.08 -13.70 8.61
C GLN A 63 -0.22 -13.37 10.09
N TYR A 64 -0.96 -12.29 10.37
CA TYR A 64 -1.34 -11.88 11.71
C TYR A 64 -2.46 -12.81 12.19
N LYS A 65 -2.09 -14.02 12.64
CA LYS A 65 -3.00 -14.87 13.42
C LYS A 65 -3.61 -14.01 14.52
N GLU A 66 -4.93 -13.99 14.61
CA GLU A 66 -5.70 -13.20 15.59
C GLU A 66 -5.14 -13.40 17.01
N GLU A 67 -4.26 -12.49 17.43
CA GLU A 67 -4.17 -12.13 18.84
C GLU A 67 -5.27 -11.09 19.03
N PRO A 68 -6.35 -11.39 19.77
CA PRO A 68 -7.38 -10.41 20.04
C PRO A 68 -6.70 -9.23 20.75
N LEU A 69 -6.89 -8.03 20.19
CA LEU A 69 -6.44 -6.80 20.82
C LEU A 69 -6.96 -6.77 22.27
N PRO A 70 -6.10 -6.50 23.27
CA PRO A 70 -6.54 -6.32 24.65
C PRO A 70 -7.46 -5.10 24.80
#